data_AF-A0A355DSZ3-F1
#
_entry.id   AF-A0A355DSZ3-F1
#
_cell.length_a   1.000
_cell.length_b   1.000
_cell.length_c   1.000
_cell.angle_alpha   90.00
_cell.angle_beta   90.00
_cell.angle_gamma   90.00
#
_symmetry.space_group_name_H-M   'P 1'
#
loop_
_entity.id
_entity.type
_entity.pdbx_description
1 polymer ?
#
loop_
_entity_poly.entity_id
_entity_poly.type
_entity_poly.pdbx_seq_one_letter_code
_entity_poly.pdbx_strand_id
1 'polypeptide(L)' 'MALIREVVQQALTTGYLTVEAEEKLRQLLKKKYELADFNAFMTLQQATMVGRVQQESRNNRNCVLDIAY' A
#
# COMPACT_ATOMS: atom_id res chain seq x y z
N MET A 1 -15.61 -9.98 5.08
CA MET A 1 -15.41 -9.25 3.80
C MET A 1 -14.19 -8.38 4.02
N ALA A 2 -13.02 -8.77 3.52
CA ALA A 2 -11.81 -7.96 3.73
C ALA A 2 -11.86 -6.75 2.81
N LEU A 3 -11.92 -5.55 3.39
CA LEU A 3 -11.93 -4.30 2.64
C LEU A 3 -10.48 -3.81 2.44
N ILE A 4 -10.19 -3.17 1.30
CA ILE A 4 -8.86 -2.59 1.03
C ILE A 4 -8.45 -1.67 2.18
N ARG A 5 -9.42 -0.94 2.73
CA ARG A 5 -9.30 -0.09 3.92
C ARG A 5 -8.72 -0.78 5.14
N GLU A 6 -9.13 -2.02 5.44
CA GLU A 6 -8.62 -2.73 6.63
C GLU A 6 -7.15 -3.09 6.46
N VAL A 7 -6.77 -3.58 5.28
CA VAL A 7 -5.39 -3.93 4.98
C VAL A 7 -4.49 -2.69 4.95
N VAL A 8 -4.97 -1.59 4.35
CA VAL A 8 -4.30 -0.29 4.36
C VAL A 8 -4.12 0.21 5.80
N GLN A 9 -5.17 0.21 6.60
CA GLN A 9 -5.14 0.72 7.96
C GLN A 9 -4.21 -0.11 8.83
N GLN A 10 -4.21 -1.43 8.67
CA GLN A 10 -3.28 -2.31 9.37
C GLN A 10 -1.84 -2.01 8.98
N ALA A 11 -1.53 -1.84 7.70
CA ALA A 11 -0.19 -1.48 7.23
C ALA A 11 0.26 -0.08 7.69
N LEU A 12 -0.65 0.89 7.76
CA LEU A 12 -0.39 2.21 8.32
C LEU A 12 -0.15 2.15 9.84
N THR A 13 -0.85 1.26 10.54
CA THR A 13 -0.72 1.09 12.00
C THR A 13 0.58 0.36 12.36
N THR A 14 0.93 -0.69 11.62
CA THR A 14 2.17 -1.45 11.82
C THR A 14 3.39 -0.74 11.25
N GLY A 15 3.18 0.21 10.32
CA GLY A 15 4.27 0.84 9.56
C GLY A 15 4.96 -0.15 8.60
N TYR A 16 4.35 -1.30 8.33
CA TYR A 16 4.97 -2.36 7.53
C TYR A 16 3.93 -3.05 6.64
N LEU A 17 4.22 -3.13 5.34
CA LEU A 17 3.41 -3.81 4.34
C LEU A 17 4.16 -5.03 3.81
N THR A 18 3.68 -6.21 4.19
CA THR A 18 4.22 -7.50 3.71
C THR A 18 3.84 -7.75 2.26
N VAL A 19 4.62 -8.60 1.57
CA VAL A 19 4.33 -9.01 0.18
C VAL A 19 2.94 -9.67 0.08
N GLU A 20 2.55 -10.45 1.09
CA GLU A 20 1.22 -11.09 1.13
C GLU A 20 0.07 -10.07 1.25
N ALA A 21 0.25 -9.02 2.07
CA ALA A 21 -0.75 -7.97 2.23
C ALA A 21 -0.90 -7.14 0.95
N GLU A 22 0.22 -6.87 0.27
CA GLU A 22 0.23 -6.19 -1.03
C GLU A 22 -0.45 -7.01 -2.12
N GLU A 23 -0.14 -8.30 -2.24
CA GLU A 23 -0.77 -9.15 -3.25
C GLU A 23 -2.28 -9.28 -3.01
N LYS A 24 -2.71 -9.39 -1.74
CA LYS A 24 -4.13 -9.29 -1.37
C LYS A 24 -4.73 -7.96 -1.81
N LEU A 25 -4.05 -6.84 -1.55
CA LEU A 25 -4.50 -5.51 -1.98
C LEU A 25 -4.66 -5.43 -3.50
N ARG A 26 -3.69 -5.98 -4.24
CA ARG A 26 -3.68 -6.00 -5.70
C ARG A 26 -4.83 -6.83 -6.26
N GLN A 27 -5.14 -7.96 -5.64
CA GLN A 27 -6.31 -8.76 -6.03
C GLN A 27 -7.63 -8.05 -5.72
N LEU A 28 -7.71 -7.30 -4.62
CA LEU A 28 -8.90 -6.50 -4.30
C LEU A 28 -9.07 -5.31 -5.27
N LEU A 29 -7.98 -4.63 -5.63
CA LEU A 29 -7.99 -3.55 -6.63
C LEU A 29 -8.31 -4.03 -8.05
N LYS A 30 -8.12 -5.32 -8.35
CA LYS A 30 -8.56 -5.91 -9.64
C LYS A 30 -10.08 -6.09 -9.72
N LYS A 31 -10.79 -6.11 -8.58
CA LYS A 31 -12.25 -6.20 -8.54
C LYS A 31 -12.86 -4.79 -8.58
N LYS A 32 -14.18 -4.67 -8.75
CA LYS A 32 -14.87 -3.39 -8.56
C LYS A 32 -14.62 -2.90 -7.12
N TYR A 33 -13.85 -1.83 -6.98
CA TYR A 33 -13.58 -1.15 -5.71
C TYR A 33 -14.24 0.23 -5.71
N GLU A 34 -14.55 0.74 -4.53
CA GLU A 34 -15.15 2.06 -4.39
C GLU A 34 -14.08 3.15 -4.31
N LEU A 35 -14.47 4.41 -4.58
CA LEU A 35 -13.59 5.58 -4.42
C LEU A 35 -12.99 5.65 -2.99
N ALA A 36 -13.75 5.17 -2.03
CA ALA A 36 -13.38 4.96 -0.64
C ALA A 36 -12.14 4.09 -0.45
N ASP A 37 -12.02 3.00 -1.21
CA ASP A 37 -10.88 2.10 -1.20
C ASP A 37 -9.69 2.68 -1.98
N PHE A 38 -9.98 3.40 -3.07
CA PHE A 38 -8.97 4.12 -3.84
C PHE A 38 -8.24 5.17 -3.00
N ASN A 39 -8.98 6.00 -2.26
CA ASN A 39 -8.39 7.02 -1.39
C ASN A 39 -7.54 6.41 -0.27
N ALA A 40 -7.97 5.28 0.29
CA ALA A 40 -7.18 4.54 1.27
C ALA A 40 -5.88 4.04 0.64
N PHE A 41 -5.94 3.47 -0.56
CA PHE A 41 -4.75 3.05 -1.28
C PHE A 41 -3.78 4.20 -1.59
N MET A 42 -4.29 5.36 -2.02
CA MET A 42 -3.45 6.54 -2.28
C MET A 42 -2.75 7.02 -1.00
N THR A 43 -3.46 6.99 0.13
CA THR A 43 -2.89 7.32 1.45
C THR A 43 -1.76 6.35 1.82
N LEU A 44 -1.96 5.05 1.57
CA LEU A 44 -0.93 4.04 1.76
C LEU A 44 0.30 4.35 0.89
N GLN A 45 0.11 4.57 -0.41
CA GLN A 45 1.20 4.90 -1.34
C GLN A 45 2.00 6.12 -0.89
N GLN A 46 1.32 7.18 -0.46
CA GLN A 46 1.98 8.38 0.08
C GLN A 46 2.75 8.07 1.36
N ALA A 47 2.19 7.28 2.28
CA ALA A 47 2.89 6.86 3.49
C ALA A 47 4.13 6.00 3.16
N THR A 48 4.07 5.17 2.13
CA THR A 48 5.23 4.42 1.63
C THR A 48 6.28 5.34 1.00
N MET A 49 5.87 6.38 0.26
CA MET A 49 6.78 7.37 -0.33
C MET A 49 7.48 8.23 0.73
N VAL A 50 6.76 8.61 1.78
CA VAL A 50 7.31 9.38 2.91
C VAL A 50 8.16 8.51 3.84
N GLY A 51 8.19 7.19 3.63
CA GLY A 51 8.93 6.24 4.46
C GLY A 51 8.27 5.94 5.80
N ARG A 52 6.98 6.25 5.97
CA ARG A 52 6.18 5.88 7.15
C ARG A 52 5.74 4.43 7.13
N VAL A 53 5.60 3.85 5.94
CA VAL A 53 5.29 2.44 5.75
C VAL A 53 6.41 1.81 4.95
N GLN A 54 7.04 0.78 5.52
CA GLN A 54 8.06 0.02 4.82
C GLN A 54 7.40 -1.11 4.05
N GLN A 55 7.51 -1.07 2.73
CA GLN A 55 6.97 -2.10 1.86
C GLN A 55 8.04 -3.13 1.56
N GLU A 56 7.77 -4.39 1.91
CA GLU A 56 8.72 -5.49 1.77
C GLU A 56 9.12 -5.71 0.29
N SER A 57 8.17 -5.60 -0.63
CA SER A 57 8.42 -5.66 -2.08
C SER A 57 9.33 -4.53 -2.59
N ARG A 58 9.29 -3.34 -1.98
CA ARG A 58 10.19 -2.21 -2.32
C ARG A 58 11.57 -2.38 -1.70
N ASN A 59 11.68 -2.99 -0.53
CA ASN A 59 13.00 -3.31 0.04
C ASN A 59 13.75 -4.34 -0.83
N ASN A 60 13.03 -5.17 -1.58
CA ASN A 60 13.59 -6.14 -2.51
C ASN A 60 13.81 -5.61 -3.94
N ARG A 61 13.37 -4.39 -4.25
CA ARG A 61 13.71 -3.68 -5.49
C ARG A 61 14.44 -2.40 -5.12
N ASN A 62 15.76 -2.43 -5.23
CA ASN A 62 16.57 -1.22 -5.37
C ASN A 62 15.89 -0.27 -6.36
N CYS A 63 15.16 0.71 -5.85
CA CYS A 63 14.47 1.74 -6.62
C CYS A 63 14.76 3.06 -5.92
N VAL A 64 16.05 3.40 -5.92
CA VAL A 64 16.47 4.80 -5.96
C VAL A 64 15.86 5.39 -7.24
N LEU A 65 15.32 6.61 -7.13
CA LEU A 65 14.68 7.44 -8.17
C LEU A 65 13.14 7.42 -8.14
N ASP A 66 12.54 8.19 -7.24
CA ASP A 66 11.37 9.02 -7.63
C ASP A 66 11.14 10.23 -6.71
N ILE A 67 12.19 11.04 -6.49
CA ILE A 67 12.03 12.42 -6.01
C ILE A 67 12.84 13.34 -6.91
N ALA A 68 12.24 13.75 -8.02
CA ALA A 68 12.53 15.01 -8.70
C ALA A 68 11.42 15.31 -9.73
N TYR A 69 10.44 16.12 -9.32
CA TYR A 69 9.77 17.06 -10.21
C TYR A 69 9.70 18.41 -9.50
#